data_AF-A0AA50QFT8-F1
#
_entry.id   AF-A0AA50QFT8-F1
#
_cell.length_a   1.000
_cell.length_b   1.000
_cell.length_c   1.000
_cell.angle_alpha   90.00
_cell.angle_beta   90.00
_cell.angle_gamma   90.00
#
_symmetry.space_group_name_H-M   'P 1'
#
loop_
_entity.id
_entity.type
_entity.pdbx_description
1 polymer ?
#
loop_
_entity_poly.entity_id
_entity_poly.type
_entity_poly.pdbx_seq_one_letter_code
_entity_poly.pdbx_strand_id
1 'polypeptide(L)'
;MKNIIEEFEKTQINKNIPLINTGYYIEIKIWILEGKKKRIQKFDGIIISIKNRGLNSSFTVRKIINNEGVERVFQTHSPIIKEIKIVNYNNSKKSKLYYLRNIKNKNLNIF
;
A
#
# COMPACT_ATOMS: atom_id res chain seq x y z
N MET A 1 -29.70 10.84 13.11
CA MET A 1 -30.06 9.98 11.96
C MET A 1 -28.95 8.97 11.77
N LYS A 2 -29.26 7.66 11.72
CA LYS A 2 -28.26 6.65 11.36
C LYS A 2 -27.87 6.83 9.90
N ASN A 3 -26.58 7.01 9.63
CA ASN A 3 -26.09 7.14 8.26
C ASN A 3 -25.95 5.72 7.67
N ILE A 4 -26.98 5.26 6.95
CA ILE A 4 -27.10 3.90 6.40
C ILE A 4 -25.85 3.51 5.59
N ILE A 5 -25.29 4.50 4.87
CA ILE A 5 -24.07 4.33 4.07
C ILE A 5 -22.88 3.94 4.97
N GLU A 6 -22.69 4.62 6.10
CA GLU A 6 -21.57 4.31 7.01
C GLU A 6 -21.73 2.93 7.66
N GLU A 7 -22.95 2.50 7.95
CA GLU A 7 -23.23 1.17 8.49
C GLU A 7 -22.91 0.09 7.47
N PHE A 8 -23.29 0.30 6.21
CA PHE A 8 -22.92 -0.57 5.10
C PHE A 8 -21.41 -0.63 4.86
N GLU A 9 -20.73 0.52 4.80
CA GLU A 9 -19.28 0.57 4.60
C GLU A 9 -18.50 -0.17 5.71
N LYS A 10 -18.94 -0.07 6.97
CA LYS A 10 -18.33 -0.78 8.10
C LYS A 10 -18.35 -2.30 7.93
N THR A 11 -19.37 -2.87 7.27
CA THR A 11 -19.43 -4.32 7.01
C THR A 11 -18.37 -4.79 6.02
N GLN A 12 -17.89 -3.90 5.15
CA GLN A 12 -16.92 -4.22 4.09
C GLN A 12 -15.47 -3.97 4.51
N ILE A 13 -15.23 -3.39 5.69
CA ILE A 13 -13.88 -3.13 6.20
C ILE A 13 -13.18 -4.46 6.49
N ASN A 14 -12.10 -4.71 5.76
CA ASN A 14 -11.21 -5.84 6.03
C ASN A 14 -10.41 -5.58 7.32
N LYS A 15 -10.64 -6.41 8.35
CA LYS A 15 -9.99 -6.33 9.66
C LYS A 15 -8.62 -7.03 9.73
N ASN A 16 -8.27 -7.81 8.70
CA ASN A 16 -7.04 -8.62 8.68
C ASN A 16 -5.82 -7.85 8.14
N ILE A 17 -5.93 -6.53 8.02
CA ILE A 17 -4.87 -5.68 7.48
C ILE A 17 -3.98 -5.22 8.64
N PRO A 18 -2.66 -5.45 8.57
CA PRO A 18 -1.75 -4.98 9.61
C PRO A 18 -1.72 -3.45 9.67
N LEU A 19 -1.37 -2.91 10.82
CA LEU A 19 -1.15 -1.48 10.97
C LEU A 19 0.08 -1.06 10.15
N ILE A 20 -0.15 -0.33 9.06
CA ILE A 20 0.90 0.21 8.18
C ILE A 20 1.11 1.70 8.44
N ASN A 21 2.34 2.18 8.21
CA ASN A 21 2.68 3.59 8.32
C ASN A 21 3.56 4.05 7.15
N THR A 22 3.62 5.35 6.90
CA THR A 22 4.54 5.90 5.90
C THR A 22 5.99 5.67 6.30
N GLY A 23 6.82 5.34 5.30
CA GLY A 23 8.21 4.95 5.50
C GLY A 23 8.42 3.44 5.66
N TYR A 24 7.37 2.66 5.98
CA TYR A 24 7.51 1.21 6.10
C TYR A 24 7.82 0.57 4.74
N TYR A 25 8.71 -0.42 4.74
CA TYR A 25 8.92 -1.29 3.60
C TYR A 25 8.00 -2.50 3.74
N ILE A 26 7.15 -2.71 2.72
CA ILE A 26 6.16 -3.78 2.74
C ILE A 26 6.28 -4.66 1.50
N GLU A 27 5.84 -5.89 1.67
CA GLU A 27 5.57 -6.85 0.60
C GLU A 27 4.07 -7.09 0.53
N ILE A 28 3.49 -6.93 -0.66
CA ILE A 28 2.07 -7.14 -0.92
C ILE A 28 1.93 -8.29 -1.90
N LYS A 29 1.08 -9.26 -1.56
CA LYS A 29 0.64 -10.29 -2.50
C LYS A 29 -0.73 -9.90 -3.03
N ILE A 30 -0.85 -9.78 -4.35
CA ILE A 30 -2.10 -9.47 -5.03
C ILE A 30 -2.55 -10.58 -5.95
N TRP A 31 -3.86 -10.74 -6.07
CA TRP A 31 -4.48 -11.58 -7.08
C TRP A 31 -4.48 -10.87 -8.43
N ILE A 32 -4.03 -11.56 -9.48
CA ILE A 32 -4.12 -11.10 -10.86
C ILE A 32 -4.90 -12.14 -11.64
N LEU A 33 -5.86 -11.64 -12.44
CA LEU A 33 -6.70 -12.45 -13.29
C LEU A 33 -6.18 -12.33 -14.74
N GLU A 34 -5.70 -13.44 -15.29
CA GLU A 34 -5.23 -13.54 -16.68
C GLU A 34 -6.18 -14.47 -17.43
N GLY A 35 -7.21 -13.87 -18.04
CA GLY A 35 -8.31 -14.61 -18.66
C GLY A 35 -9.05 -15.46 -17.64
N LYS A 36 -8.94 -16.81 -17.76
CA LYS A 36 -9.59 -17.77 -16.85
C LYS A 36 -8.71 -18.19 -15.66
N LYS A 37 -7.42 -17.85 -15.63
CA LYS A 37 -6.49 -18.28 -14.57
C LYS A 37 -6.27 -17.15 -13.57
N LYS A 38 -6.18 -17.51 -12.28
CA LYS A 38 -5.78 -16.61 -11.19
C LYS A 38 -4.35 -16.93 -10.77
N ARG A 39 -3.50 -15.92 -10.70
CA ARG A 39 -2.14 -16.03 -10.13
C ARG A 39 -1.92 -14.99 -9.04
N ILE A 40 -0.93 -15.26 -8.19
CA ILE A 40 -0.50 -14.31 -7.17
C ILE A 40 0.74 -13.59 -7.69
N GLN A 41 0.70 -12.26 -7.68
CA GLN A 41 1.88 -11.44 -7.94
C GLN A 41 2.32 -10.74 -6.67
N LYS A 42 3.63 -10.69 -6.46
CA LYS A 42 4.26 -9.94 -5.39
C LYS A 42 4.59 -8.53 -5.87
N PHE A 43 4.27 -7.53 -5.05
CA PHE A 43 4.69 -6.15 -5.20
C PHE A 43 5.27 -5.66 -3.88
N ASP A 44 6.49 -5.17 -3.91
CA ASP A 44 7.24 -4.73 -2.74
C ASP A 44 7.70 -3.29 -2.90
N GLY A 45 7.92 -2.58 -1.79
CA GLY A 45 8.43 -1.23 -1.79
C GLY A 45 8.08 -0.44 -0.53
N ILE A 46 8.41 0.85 -0.56
CA ILE A 46 8.21 1.78 0.56
C ILE A 46 6.85 2.45 0.44
N ILE A 47 6.13 2.53 1.56
CA ILE A 47 4.90 3.32 1.64
C ILE A 47 5.24 4.81 1.67
N ILE A 48 4.89 5.54 0.61
CA ILE A 48 5.19 6.98 0.51
C ILE A 48 4.01 7.86 0.94
N SER A 49 2.80 7.33 0.95
CA SER A 49 1.63 8.06 1.44
C SER A 49 0.51 7.12 1.83
N ILE A 50 -0.23 7.49 2.87
CA ILE A 50 -1.44 6.82 3.32
C ILE A 50 -2.60 7.83 3.30
N LYS A 51 -3.77 7.38 2.89
CA LYS A 51 -5.02 8.13 2.89
C LYS A 51 -6.03 7.34 3.71
N ASN A 52 -6.42 7.89 4.85
CA ASN A 52 -7.39 7.29 5.77
C ASN A 52 -8.78 7.88 5.50
N ARG A 53 -9.69 7.09 4.91
CA ARG A 53 -11.08 7.48 4.59
C ARG A 53 -12.05 6.29 4.73
N GLY A 54 -11.99 5.57 5.85
CA GLY A 54 -12.83 4.41 6.09
C GLY A 54 -12.63 3.34 5.02
N LEU A 55 -13.72 2.88 4.39
CA LEU A 55 -13.66 1.90 3.30
C LEU A 55 -12.82 2.39 2.10
N ASN A 56 -12.82 3.69 1.84
CA ASN A 56 -12.09 4.35 0.76
C ASN A 56 -10.63 4.68 1.13
N SER A 57 -10.10 4.02 2.15
CA SER A 57 -8.70 4.16 2.54
C SER A 57 -7.79 3.54 1.48
N SER A 58 -6.64 4.18 1.25
CA SER A 58 -5.67 3.74 0.25
C SER A 58 -4.26 4.07 0.69
N PHE A 59 -3.28 3.35 0.18
CA PHE A 59 -1.87 3.65 0.40
C PHE A 59 -1.07 3.52 -0.90
N THR A 60 0.01 4.27 -1.01
CA THR A 60 0.87 4.32 -2.19
C THR A 60 2.22 3.71 -1.87
N VAL A 61 2.62 2.72 -2.66
CA VAL A 61 3.91 2.06 -2.55
C VAL A 61 4.78 2.43 -3.73
N ARG A 62 6.04 2.76 -3.45
CA ARG A 62 7.05 3.11 -4.44
C ARG A 62 8.18 2.10 -4.41
N LYS A 63 8.64 1.69 -5.59
CA LYS A 63 9.92 1.00 -5.77
C LYS A 63 10.60 1.45 -7.05
N ILE A 64 11.89 1.18 -7.16
CA ILE A 64 12.67 1.39 -8.38
C ILE A 64 12.88 0.03 -9.02
N ILE A 65 12.52 -0.10 -10.29
CA ILE A 65 12.70 -1.31 -11.09
C ILE A 65 13.45 -0.90 -12.34
N ASN A 66 14.59 -1.52 -12.64
CA ASN A 66 15.37 -1.23 -13.85
C ASN A 66 15.62 0.28 -14.05
N ASN A 67 15.98 0.99 -12.98
CA ASN A 67 16.17 2.45 -12.93
C ASN A 67 14.92 3.31 -13.18
N GLU A 68 13.74 2.72 -13.30
CA GLU A 68 12.48 3.41 -13.41
C GLU A 68 11.72 3.40 -12.08
N GLY A 69 11.22 4.56 -11.67
CA GLY A 69 10.42 4.69 -10.45
C GLY A 69 8.99 4.24 -10.70
N VAL A 70 8.60 3.10 -10.13
CA VAL A 70 7.25 2.56 -10.21
C VAL A 70 6.50 2.85 -8.93
N GLU A 71 5.34 3.50 -9.05
CA GLU A 71 4.41 3.74 -7.95
C GLU A 71 3.10 3.00 -8.20
N ARG A 72 2.55 2.39 -7.15
CA ARG A 72 1.25 1.75 -7.21
C ARG A 72 0.40 2.15 -6.01
N VAL A 73 -0.83 2.54 -6.29
CA VAL A 73 -1.84 2.86 -5.28
C VAL A 73 -2.69 1.62 -5.04
N PHE A 74 -2.82 1.23 -3.78
CA PHE A 74 -3.65 0.11 -3.34
C PHE A 74 -4.79 0.64 -2.49
N GLN A 75 -6.00 0.15 -2.76
CA GLN A 75 -7.15 0.35 -1.89
C GLN A 75 -7.03 -0.61 -0.71
N THR A 76 -6.99 -0.07 0.51
CA THR A 76 -6.67 -0.82 1.72
C THR A 76 -7.55 -2.06 1.86
N HIS A 77 -8.87 -1.90 1.70
CA HIS A 77 -9.84 -2.97 1.90
C HIS A 77 -10.19 -3.76 0.62
N SER A 78 -9.40 -3.64 -0.44
CA SER A 78 -9.69 -4.36 -1.69
C SER A 78 -9.49 -5.88 -1.56
N PRO A 79 -10.41 -6.71 -2.09
CA PRO A 79 -10.26 -8.17 -2.10
C PRO A 79 -9.14 -8.66 -3.02
N ILE A 80 -8.60 -7.79 -3.88
CA ILE A 80 -7.44 -8.10 -4.72
C ILE A 80 -6.19 -8.33 -3.88
N ILE A 81 -6.11 -7.69 -2.70
CA ILE A 81 -4.99 -7.87 -1.77
C ILE A 81 -5.19 -9.19 -1.04
N LYS A 82 -4.27 -10.14 -1.28
CA LYS A 82 -4.25 -11.41 -0.58
C LYS A 82 -3.61 -11.27 0.81
N GLU A 83 -2.48 -10.57 0.87
CA GLU A 83 -1.65 -10.49 2.07
C GLU A 83 -0.78 -9.24 2.00
N ILE A 84 -0.57 -8.60 3.16
CA ILE A 84 0.41 -7.53 3.35
C ILE A 84 1.35 -7.98 4.46
N LYS A 85 2.65 -8.05 4.16
CA LYS A 85 3.71 -8.36 5.11
C LYS A 85 4.61 -7.13 5.27
N ILE A 86 4.84 -6.73 6.52
CA ILE A 86 5.81 -5.68 6.82
C ILE A 86 7.20 -6.33 6.83
N VAL A 87 8.11 -5.80 6.02
CA VAL A 87 9.50 -6.28 5.91
C VAL A 87 10.41 -5.45 6.80
N ASN A 88 10.23 -4.13 6.80
CA ASN A 88 11.01 -3.22 7.64
C ASN A 88 10.13 -2.08 8.19
N TYR A 89 10.27 -1.81 9.49
CA TYR A 89 9.59 -0.74 10.20
C TYR A 89 10.49 0.49 10.20
N ASN A 90 10.15 1.47 9.37
CA ASN A 90 10.87 2.73 9.36
C ASN A 90 9.92 3.90 9.53
N ASN A 91 10.02 4.55 10.68
CA ASN A 91 9.17 5.68 11.01
C ASN A 91 9.64 6.92 10.26
N SER A 92 8.77 7.46 9.42
CA SER A 92 9.00 8.76 8.80
C SER A 92 8.46 9.89 9.66
N LYS A 93 9.17 11.01 9.71
CA LYS A 93 8.67 12.26 10.34
C LYS A 93 7.59 12.97 9.51
N LYS A 94 7.47 12.65 8.21
CA LYS A 94 6.51 13.27 7.28
C LYS A 94 5.40 12.28 6.93
N SER A 95 4.15 12.73 6.90
CA SER A 95 3.00 11.92 6.48
C SER A 95 2.96 11.61 4.97
N LYS A 96 3.79 12.29 4.17
CA LYS A 96 3.94 12.06 2.72
C LYS A 96 5.40 12.20 2.32
N LEU A 97 5.95 11.16 1.68
CA LEU A 97 7.36 11.04 1.30
C LEU A 97 7.58 11.32 -0.19
N TYR A 98 6.87 12.30 -0.75
CA TYR A 98 6.97 12.64 -2.18
C TYR A 98 8.36 13.10 -2.61
N TYR A 99 9.19 13.56 -1.66
CA TYR A 99 10.59 13.89 -1.93
C TYR A 99 11.40 12.69 -2.45
N LEU A 100 10.99 11.44 -2.13
CA LEU A 100 11.61 10.21 -2.64
C LEU A 100 11.46 10.02 -4.16
N ARG A 101 10.62 10.82 -4.84
CA ARG A 101 10.48 10.81 -6.31
C ARG A 101 11.70 11.39 -7.02
N ASN A 102 12.37 12.34 -6.39
CA ASN A 102 13.47 13.09 -6.99
C ASN A 102 14.85 12.48 -6.66
N ILE A 103 14.89 11.41 -5.86
CA ILE A 103 16.13 10.75 -5.45
C ILE A 103 16.50 9.70 -6.52
N LYS A 104 17.64 9.93 -7.21
CA LYS A 104 18.10 9.17 -8.39
C LYS A 104 19.04 7.98 -8.12
N ASN A 105 19.06 7.40 -6.89
CA ASN A 105 20.07 6.42 -6.38
C ASN A 105 21.36 7.12 -5.87
N LYS A 106 22.10 6.73 -4.83
CA LYS A 106 22.51 5.44 -4.22
C LYS A 106 22.22 5.36 -2.70
N ASN A 107 21.68 6.43 -2.13
CA ASN A 107 21.40 6.58 -0.70
C ASN A 107 19.89 6.48 -0.40
N LEU A 108 19.23 5.44 -0.91
CA LEU A 108 18.05 4.92 -0.21
C LEU A 108 18.48 4.00 0.96
N ASN A 109 19.70 4.19 1.48
CA ASN A 109 20.14 3.76 2.81
C ASN A 109 19.59 4.68 3.92
N ILE A 110 18.51 5.41 3.64
CA ILE A 110 17.55 5.71 4.68
C ILE A 110 16.64 4.48 4.57
N PHE A 111 16.92 3.41 5.33
CA PHE A 111 16.10 2.23 5.66
C PHE A 111 16.89 0.92 5.77
#